data_AF-A0A1V4TCB8-F1
#
_entry.id   AF-A0A1V4TCB8-F1
#
_cell.length_a   1.000
_cell.length_b   1.000
_cell.length_c   1.000
_cell.angle_alpha   90.00
_cell.angle_beta   90.00
_cell.angle_gamma   90.00
#
_symmetry.space_group_name_H-M   'P 1'
#
loop_
_entity.id
_entity.type
_entity.pdbx_description
1 polymer ?
#
loop_
_entity_poly.entity_id
_entity_poly.type
_entity_poly.pdbx_seq_one_letter_code
_entity_poly.pdbx_strand_id
1 'polypeptide(L)' 'MKKPLAKRVLIGAGAVLAVVGNALAYYMMTVTHEETILFITTEVFTYERDAIITPVAIGLIGVLLLTLGAIAKD' A
#
# COMPACT_ATOMS: atom_id res chain seq x y z
N MET A 1 -22.29 11.07 -20.88
CA MET A 1 -21.47 12.17 -20.31
C MET A 1 -20.08 11.62 -19.99
N LYS A 2 -19.00 12.32 -20.34
CA LYS A 2 -17.63 11.92 -19.95
C LYS A 2 -17.43 12.27 -18.47
N LYS A 3 -16.94 11.33 -17.66
CA LYS A 3 -16.62 11.61 -16.25
C LYS A 3 -15.63 12.78 -16.17
N PRO A 4 -15.81 13.73 -15.23
CA PRO A 4 -14.88 14.84 -15.02
C PRO A 4 -13.45 14.34 -14.82
N LEU A 5 -12.48 15.10 -15.30
CA LEU A 5 -11.05 14.72 -15.22
C LEU A 5 -10.64 14.45 -13.77
N ALA A 6 -11.05 15.29 -12.83
CA ALA A 6 -10.76 15.14 -11.40
C ALA A 6 -11.27 13.80 -10.84
N LYS A 7 -12.48 13.39 -11.20
CA LYS A 7 -13.08 12.11 -10.78
C LYS A 7 -12.28 10.92 -11.30
N ARG A 8 -11.82 10.98 -12.55
CA ARG A 8 -10.99 9.94 -13.16
C ARG A 8 -9.63 9.83 -12.47
N VAL A 9 -9.02 10.96 -12.14
CA VAL A 9 -7.73 11.01 -11.44
C VAL A 9 -7.87 10.46 -10.02
N LEU A 10 -8.90 10.85 -9.27
CA LEU A 10 -9.15 10.34 -7.92
C LEU A 10 -9.35 8.82 -7.90
N ILE A 11 -10.20 8.30 -8.80
CA ILE A 11 -10.44 6.86 -8.90
C ILE A 11 -9.18 6.12 -9.36
N GLY A 12 -8.47 6.66 -10.35
CA GLY A 12 -7.25 6.03 -10.88
C GLY A 12 -6.11 5.98 -9.87
N ALA A 13 -5.79 7.12 -9.24
CA ALA A 13 -4.76 7.21 -8.22
C ALA A 13 -5.13 6.37 -6.98
N GLY A 14 -6.40 6.42 -6.56
CA GLY A 14 -6.90 5.59 -5.47
C GLY A 14 -6.75 4.09 -5.73
N ALA A 15 -7.09 3.63 -6.93
CA ALA A 15 -6.91 2.23 -7.33
C ALA A 15 -5.44 1.79 -7.25
N VAL A 16 -4.53 2.60 -7.79
CA VAL A 16 -3.10 2.29 -7.77
C VAL A 16 -2.58 2.21 -6.35
N LEU A 17 -2.88 3.21 -5.51
CA LEU A 17 -2.41 3.26 -4.12
C LEU A 17 -3.00 2.10 -3.29
N ALA A 18 -4.28 1.76 -3.49
CA ALA A 18 -4.92 0.66 -2.77
C ALA A 18 -4.26 -0.69 -3.10
N VAL A 19 -4.02 -0.94 -4.39
CA VAL A 19 -3.38 -2.18 -4.86
C VAL A 19 -1.93 -2.24 -4.38
N VAL A 20 -1.15 -1.17 -4.57
CA VAL A 20 0.27 -1.13 -4.19
C VAL A 20 0.44 -1.26 -2.68
N GLY A 21 -0.32 -0.52 -1.88
CA GLY A 21 -0.24 -0.57 -0.42
C GLY A 21 -0.59 -1.95 0.12
N ASN A 22 -1.69 -2.56 -0.36
CA ASN A 22 -2.06 -3.91 0.06
C ASN A 22 -1.05 -4.98 -0.41
N ALA A 23 -0.53 -4.87 -1.63
CA ALA A 23 0.46 -5.81 -2.15
C ALA A 23 1.77 -5.75 -1.34
N LEU A 24 2.24 -4.54 -1.03
CA LEU A 24 3.43 -4.33 -0.19
C LEU A 24 3.21 -4.82 1.24
N ALA A 25 2.04 -4.55 1.83
CA ALA A 25 1.70 -5.04 3.17
C ALA A 25 1.69 -6.57 3.21
N TYR A 26 1.04 -7.20 2.23
CA TYR A 26 1.00 -8.65 2.11
C TYR A 26 2.39 -9.25 1.92
N TYR A 27 3.22 -8.64 1.07
CA TYR A 27 4.60 -9.05 0.87
C TYR A 27 5.38 -9.03 2.19
N MET A 28 5.33 -7.91 2.93
CA MET A 28 6.07 -7.78 4.19
C MET A 28 5.55 -8.71 5.30
N MET A 29 4.27 -9.09 5.26
CA MET A 29 3.71 -10.08 6.19
C MET A 29 4.10 -11.52 5.87
N THR A 30 4.50 -11.82 4.63
CA THR A 30 4.72 -13.19 4.15
C THR A 30 6.18 -13.51 3.85
N VAL A 31 6.99 -12.49 3.58
CA VAL A 31 8.40 -12.65 3.26
C VAL A 31 9.26 -12.52 4.50
N THR A 32 10.22 -13.42 4.59
CA THR A 32 11.34 -13.33 5.52
C THR A 32 12.54 -12.69 4.84
N HIS A 33 13.27 -11.85 5.55
CA HIS A 33 14.51 -11.26 5.08
C HIS A 33 15.68 -11.71 5.95
N GLU A 34 16.85 -11.80 5.34
CA GLU A 34 18.08 -12.16 6.02
C GLU A 34 18.78 -10.89 6.51
N GLU A 35 18.99 -10.76 7.81
CA GLU A 35 19.82 -9.70 8.38
C GLU A 35 21.14 -10.25 8.87
N THR A 36 22.23 -9.58 8.50
CA THR A 36 23.55 -9.86 9.06
C THR A 36 23.64 -9.24 10.45
N ILE A 37 23.53 -10.07 11.47
CA ILE A 37 23.79 -9.67 12.85
C ILE A 37 25.26 -10.01 13.13
N LEU A 38 26.05 -9.05 13.61
CA LEU A 38 27.43 -9.30 14.07
C LEU A 38 28.34 -10.00 13.03
N PHE A 39 28.68 -9.33 11.92
CA PHE A 39 29.75 -9.64 10.93
C PHE A 39 29.91 -11.08 10.36
N ILE A 40 29.25 -12.11 10.88
CA ILE A 40 29.51 -13.54 10.62
C ILE A 40 28.22 -14.38 10.72
N THR A 41 27.14 -13.87 11.33
CA THR A 41 25.86 -14.58 11.45
C THR A 41 24.77 -13.91 10.63
N THR A 42 24.10 -14.70 9.79
CA THR A 42 22.92 -14.28 9.03
C THR A 42 21.71 -14.96 9.64
N GLU A 43 20.73 -14.18 10.12
CA GLU A 43 19.48 -14.69 10.69
C GLU A 43 18.29 -14.30 9.82
N VAL A 44 17.30 -15.19 9.75
CA VAL A 44 16.08 -15.03 8.95
C VAL A 44 15.00 -14.41 9.84
N PHE A 45 14.64 -13.17 9.55
CA PHE A 45 13.61 -12.42 10.27
C PHE A 45 12.34 -12.24 9.45
N THR A 46 11.21 -12.10 10.12
CA THR A 46 10.00 -11.52 9.54
C THR A 46 10.03 -10.02 9.75
N TYR A 47 9.46 -9.25 8.82
CA TYR A 47 9.32 -7.80 9.02
C TYR A 47 8.54 -7.51 10.31
N GLU A 48 9.09 -6.59 11.12
CA GLU A 48 8.39 -6.10 12.30
C GLU A 48 7.10 -5.38 11.91
N ARG A 49 6.13 -5.37 12.84
CA ARG A 49 4.82 -4.75 12.63
C ARG A 49 4.94 -3.29 12.19
N ASP A 50 5.95 -2.57 12.67
CA ASP A 50 6.19 -1.16 12.35
C ASP A 50 6.56 -0.94 10.87
N ALA A 51 7.23 -1.91 10.23
CA ALA A 51 7.54 -1.85 8.81
C ALA A 51 6.30 -2.04 7.93
N ILE A 52 5.29 -2.76 8.43
CA ILE A 52 4.03 -3.06 7.72
C ILE A 52 3.03 -1.89 7.77
N ILE A 53 3.13 -1.02 8.79
CA ILE A 53 2.20 0.11 8.97
C ILE A 53 2.19 1.05 7.75
N THR A 54 3.36 1.35 7.18
CA THR A 54 3.49 2.30 6.06
C THR A 54 2.77 1.78 4.79
N PRO A 55 3.01 0.54 4.32
CA PRO A 55 2.23 -0.08 3.25
C PRO A 55 0.71 -0.09 3.50
N VAL A 56 0.27 -0.43 4.71
CA VAL A 56 -1.15 -0.47 5.07
C VAL A 56 -1.77 0.93 4.98
N ALA A 57 -1.05 1.96 5.47
CA ALA A 57 -1.50 3.34 5.38
C ALA A 57 -1.66 3.80 3.92
N ILE A 58 -0.73 3.43 3.04
CA ILE A 58 -0.83 3.70 1.59
C ILE A 58 -2.09 3.03 1.01
N GLY A 59 -2.36 1.78 1.40
CA GLY A 59 -3.54 1.04 0.99
C GLY A 59 -4.84 1.74 1.39
N LEU A 60 -4.92 2.17 2.67
CA LEU A 60 -6.07 2.90 3.21
C LEU A 60 -6.30 4.24 2.51
N ILE A 61 -5.23 5.00 2.26
CA ILE A 61 -5.32 6.26 1.51
C ILE A 61 -5.88 6.00 0.10
N GLY A 62 -5.42 4.94 -0.57
CA GLY A 62 -5.96 4.54 -1.86
C GLY A 62 -7.46 4.24 -1.85
N VAL A 63 -7.92 3.48 -0.86
CA VAL A 63 -9.35 3.16 -0.66
C VAL A 63 -10.17 4.43 -0.38
N LEU A 64 -9.64 5.36 0.41
CA LEU A 64 -10.29 6.65 0.67
C LEU A 64 -10.45 7.47 -0.62
N LEU A 65 -9.41 7.58 -1.44
CA LEU A 65 -9.47 8.30 -2.71
C LEU A 65 -10.44 7.66 -3.70
N LEU A 66 -10.51 6.32 -3.74
CA LEU A 66 -11.51 5.58 -4.51
C LEU A 66 -12.93 5.92 -4.04
N THR A 67 -13.15 5.89 -2.73
CA THR A 67 -14.46 6.15 -2.13
C THR A 67 -14.90 7.58 -2.42
N LEU A 68 -14.01 8.56 -2.21
CA LEU A 68 -14.25 9.98 -2.53
C LEU A 68 -14.52 10.17 -4.03
N GLY A 69 -13.72 9.55 -4.90
CA GLY A 69 -13.93 9.60 -6.34
C GLY A 69 -15.24 8.94 -6.79
N ALA A 70 -15.70 7.90 -6.10
CA ALA A 70 -16.96 7.23 -6.40
C ALA A 70 -18.18 8.09 -6.02
N ILE A 71 -18.14 8.76 -4.86
CA ILE A 71 -19.24 9.58 -4.34
C ILE A 71 -19.21 11.04 -4.84
N ALA A 72 -18.09 11.50 -5.39
CA ALA A 72 -17.98 12.84 -5.97
C ALA A 72 -19.02 13.03 -7.08
N LYS A 73 -19.82 14.10 -6.96
CA LYS A 73 -20.74 14.51 -8.03
C LYS A 73 -19.95 14.90 -9.29
N ASP A 74 -20.55 14.60 -10.44
CA ASP A 74 -19.98 14.93 -11.75
C ASP A 74 -19.95 16.45 -11.99
#